data_AF-A0A3S4I4G4-F1
#
_entry.id   AF-A0A3S4I4G4-F1
#
_cell.length_a   1.000
_cell.length_b   1.000
_cell.length_c   1.000
_cell.angle_alpha   90.00
_cell.angle_beta   90.00
_cell.angle_gamma   90.00
#
_symmetry.space_group_name_H-M   'P 1'
#
loop_
_entity.id
_entity.type
_entity.pdbx_description
1 polymer ?
#
loop_
_entity_poly.entity_id
_entity_poly.type
_entity_poly.pdbx_seq_one_letter_code
_entity_poly.pdbx_strand_id
1 'polypeptide(L)' 'MGQSVNAGDTLCIIEAMKLMNEIEADRSGVVKAILVEDGQPVEYGEPLFVIE' A
#
# COMPACT_ATOMS: atom_id res chain seq x y z
N MET A 1 -1.18 5.98 14.33
CA MET A 1 -1.40 7.31 13.72
C MET A 1 -1.85 7.06 12.30
N GLY A 2 -3.01 7.57 11.92
CA GLY A 2 -3.54 7.44 10.55
C GLY A 2 -2.89 8.49 9.66
N GLN A 3 -2.07 8.04 8.72
CA GLN A 3 -1.29 8.89 7.83
C GLN A 3 -2.19 9.45 6.72
N SER A 4 -2.20 10.78 6.56
CA SER A 4 -2.82 11.39 5.38
C SER A 4 -1.97 11.12 4.14
N VAL A 5 -2.64 10.71 3.06
CA VAL A 5 -2.04 10.44 1.75
C VAL A 5 -2.87 11.14 0.68
N ASN A 6 -2.22 11.53 -0.40
CA ASN A 6 -2.87 12.05 -1.61
C ASN A 6 -2.92 10.97 -2.68
N ALA A 7 -3.86 11.10 -3.62
CA ALA A 7 -3.85 10.27 -4.82
C ALA A 7 -2.49 10.39 -5.54
N GLY A 8 -1.87 9.25 -5.83
CA GLY A 8 -0.52 9.16 -6.40
C GLY A 8 0.62 9.10 -5.39
N ASP A 9 0.38 9.27 -4.08
CA ASP A 9 1.43 9.09 -3.08
C ASP A 9 1.79 7.61 -2.94
N THR A 10 3.09 7.30 -2.93
CA THR A 10 3.60 5.93 -2.73
C THR A 10 3.28 5.44 -1.31
N LEU A 11 2.56 4.32 -1.21
CA LEU A 11 2.15 3.68 0.04
C LEU A 11 3.14 2.60 0.51
N CYS A 12 3.59 1.75 -0.41
CA CYS A 12 4.61 0.73 -0.17
C CYS A 12 5.29 0.30 -1.47
N ILE A 13 6.32 -0.53 -1.31
CA ILE A 13 7.03 -1.17 -2.41
C ILE A 13 6.82 -2.68 -2.28
N ILE A 14 6.42 -3.31 -3.38
CA ILE A 14 6.32 -4.77 -3.49
C ILE A 14 7.47 -5.27 -4.35
N GLU A 15 8.20 -6.26 -3.86
CA GLU A 15 9.18 -6.97 -4.66
C GLU A 15 8.51 -8.15 -5.39
N ALA A 16 8.52 -8.13 -6.70
CA ALA A 16 8.02 -9.19 -7.56
C ALA A 16 9.08 -9.59 -8.60
N MET A 17 9.62 -10.80 -8.50
CA MET A 17 10.60 -11.33 -9.46
C MET A 17 11.81 -10.39 -9.68
N LYS A 18 12.39 -9.84 -8.60
CA LYS A 18 13.47 -8.83 -8.62
C LYS A 18 13.07 -7.46 -9.17
N LEU A 19 11.79 -7.22 -9.42
CA LEU A 19 11.26 -5.89 -9.74
C LEU A 19 10.68 -5.28 -8.47
N MET A 20 11.01 -4.01 -8.24
CA MET A 20 10.41 -3.21 -7.17
C MET A 20 9.26 -2.42 -7.76
N ASN A 21 8.04 -2.74 -7.37
CA ASN A 21 6.83 -2.08 -7.81
C ASN A 21 6.33 -1.15 -6.72
N GLU A 22 6.20 0.13 -7.03
CA GLU A 22 5.58 1.11 -6.14
C GLU A 22 4.07 0.98 -6.22
N ILE A 23 3.43 0.89 -5.05
CA ILE A 23 1.97 0.92 -4.93
C ILE A 23 1.58 2.33 -4.50
N GLU A 24 0.86 3.01 -5.37
CA GLU A 24 0.39 4.37 -5.15
C GLU A 24 -1.05 4.38 -4.61
N ALA A 25 -1.40 5.41 -3.84
CA ALA A 25 -2.76 5.63 -3.39
C ALA A 25 -3.69 5.98 -4.56
N ASP A 26 -4.81 5.27 -4.68
CA ASP A 26 -5.83 5.52 -5.70
C ASP A 26 -6.62 6.82 -5.46
N ARG A 27 -6.67 7.26 -4.19
CA ARG A 27 -7.38 8.46 -3.75
C ARG A 27 -6.66 9.14 -2.61
N SER A 28 -6.94 10.43 -2.43
CA SER A 28 -6.54 11.16 -1.22
C SER A 28 -7.42 10.75 -0.03
N GLY A 29 -6.82 10.62 1.15
CA GLY A 29 -7.54 10.22 2.36
C GLY A 29 -6.60 9.95 3.53
N VAL A 30 -7.08 9.21 4.52
CA VAL A 30 -6.30 8.80 5.69
C VAL A 30 -6.15 7.28 5.72
N VAL A 31 -4.92 6.80 5.86
CA VAL A 31 -4.62 5.37 6.06
C VAL A 31 -5.18 4.95 7.41
N LYS A 32 -6.27 4.19 7.37
CA LYS A 32 -7.01 3.69 8.53
C LYS A 32 -6.43 2.39 9.06
N ALA A 33 -5.99 1.53 8.16
CA ALA A 33 -5.36 0.25 8.50
C ALA A 33 -4.33 -0.16 7.45
N ILE A 34 -3.25 -0.77 7.92
CA ILE A 34 -2.28 -1.52 7.12
C ILE A 34 -2.59 -2.99 7.40
N LEU A 35 -2.87 -3.76 6.35
CA LEU A 35 -3.34 -5.15 6.45
C LEU A 35 -2.22 -6.17 6.27
N VAL A 36 -1.01 -5.70 5.97
CA VAL A 36 0.16 -6.52 5.68
C VAL A 36 1.36 -6.06 6.50
N GLU A 37 2.24 -6.99 6.84
CA GLU A 37 3.51 -6.72 7.52
C GLU A 37 4.66 -6.62 6.51
N ASP A 38 5.74 -5.94 6.91
CA ASP A 38 6.94 -5.84 6.08
C ASP A 38 7.57 -7.23 5.84
N GLY A 39 7.90 -7.53 4.59
CA GLY A 39 8.41 -8.84 4.17
C GLY A 39 7.35 -9.96 4.11
N GLN A 40 6.07 -9.67 4.37
CA GLN A 40 5.01 -10.66 4.18
C GLN A 40 4.75 -10.89 2.68
N PRO A 41 4.70 -12.15 2.21
CA PRO A 41 4.24 -12.45 0.86
C PRO A 41 2.79 -12.00 0.66
N VAL A 42 2.47 -11.47 -0.52
CA VAL A 42 1.12 -11.05 -0.89
C VAL A 42 0.73 -11.60 -2.25
N GLU A 43 -0.56 -11.84 -2.46
CA GLU A 43 -1.11 -12.34 -3.72
C GLU A 43 -1.81 -11.26 -4.54
N TYR A 44 -2.01 -11.53 -5.83
CA TYR A 44 -2.75 -10.62 -6.70
C TYR A 44 -4.20 -10.46 -6.21
N GLY A 45 -4.62 -9.21 -6.00
CA GLY A 45 -5.95 -8.88 -5.51
C GLY A 45 -6.09 -8.91 -3.98
N GLU A 46 -5.01 -9.20 -3.25
CA GLU A 46 -5.01 -9.12 -1.79
C GLU A 46 -5.10 -7.66 -1.30
N PRO A 47 -6.02 -7.33 -0.37
CA PRO A 47 -6.11 -5.97 0.18
C PRO A 47 -4.90 -5.62 1.06
N LEU A 48 -4.25 -4.48 0.79
CA LEU A 48 -3.04 -4.05 1.52
C LEU A 48 -3.29 -2.91 2.52
N PHE A 49 -4.10 -1.92 2.12
CA PHE A 49 -4.39 -0.72 2.91
C PHE A 49 -5.87 -0.41 2.89
N VAL A 50 -6.36 0.19 3.98
CA VAL A 50 -7.69 0.80 4.05
C VAL A 50 -7.52 2.31 4.12
N ILE A 51 -8.04 3.02 3.12
CA ILE A 51 -8.02 4.49 3.04
C ILE A 51 -9.44 5.02 3.24
N GLU A 52 -9.60 5.98 4.16
CA GLU A 52 -10.84 6.72 4.44
C GLU A 52 -10.85 8.09 3.76
#